data_AF-A0A656JTX6-F1
#
_entry.id   AF-A0A656JTX6-F1
#
_cell.length_a   1.000
_cell.length_b   1.000
_cell.length_c   1.000
_cell.angle_alpha   90.00
_cell.angle_beta   90.00
_cell.angle_gamma   90.00
#
_symmetry.space_group_name_H-M   'P 1'
#
loop_
_entity.id
_entity.type
_entity.pdbx_description
1 polymer ?
#
loop_
_entity_poly.entity_id
_entity_poly.type
_entity_poly.pdbx_seq_one_letter_code
_entity_poly.pdbx_strand_id
1 'polypeptide(L)'
;MSCILDDERCIPELLTQLRSLSLDFLSGAQTAAAIDTRSDVVTQQAEMPEEGLGCLEALRTYWQRYADGHSRSTGPRYYGFVTGGVTPAALAGDWLVSVLDQNVATERHSIAAFIEAQVLTFISNLLKLPAGLF
;
A
#
# COMPACT_ATOMS: atom_id res chain seq x y z
N MET A 1 -16.88 -6.61 23.21
CA MET A 1 -15.82 -5.66 23.61
C MET A 1 -15.42 -4.91 22.37
N SER A 2 -15.44 -3.57 22.41
CA SER A 2 -15.17 -2.72 21.24
C SER A 2 -13.75 -2.97 20.73
N CYS A 3 -13.64 -3.32 19.44
CA CYS A 3 -12.40 -3.73 18.76
C CYS A 3 -11.27 -2.71 18.89
N ILE A 4 -11.60 -1.41 19.02
CA ILE A 4 -10.62 -0.32 18.98
C ILE A 4 -9.52 -0.38 20.06
N LEU A 5 -9.83 -0.89 21.26
CA LEU A 5 -8.87 -0.92 22.38
C LEU A 5 -8.00 -2.19 22.39
N ASP A 6 -8.30 -3.17 21.53
CA ASP A 6 -7.62 -4.47 21.44
C ASP A 6 -7.06 -4.73 20.02
N ASP A 7 -6.94 -3.69 19.18
CA ASP A 7 -6.55 -3.82 17.77
C ASP A 7 -5.22 -4.59 17.57
N GLU A 8 -4.28 -4.49 18.51
CA GLU A 8 -3.03 -5.26 18.50
C GLU A 8 -3.29 -6.79 18.47
N ARG A 9 -4.28 -7.27 19.22
CA ARG A 9 -4.65 -8.70 19.25
C ARG A 9 -5.27 -9.15 17.94
N CYS A 10 -5.83 -8.22 17.17
CA CYS A 10 -6.46 -8.49 15.89
C CYS A 10 -5.44 -8.50 14.73
N ILE A 11 -4.17 -8.15 14.93
CA ILE A 11 -3.15 -8.12 13.87
C ILE A 11 -3.11 -9.40 13.03
N PRO A 12 -3.08 -10.63 13.60
CA PRO A 12 -3.01 -11.84 12.79
C PRO A 12 -4.22 -12.01 11.86
N GLU A 13 -5.41 -11.68 12.35
CA GLU A 13 -6.64 -11.77 11.57
C GLU A 13 -6.70 -10.65 10.52
N LEU A 14 -6.35 -9.42 10.90
CA LEU A 14 -6.30 -8.27 10.01
C LEU A 14 -5.36 -8.52 8.83
N LEU A 15 -4.14 -9.00 9.08
CA LEU A 15 -3.18 -9.30 8.03
C LEU A 15 -3.63 -10.46 7.15
N THR A 16 -4.33 -11.45 7.71
CA THR A 16 -4.92 -12.56 6.93
C THR A 16 -5.99 -12.05 5.98
N GLN A 17 -6.90 -11.20 6.46
CA GLN A 17 -7.95 -10.60 5.62
C GLN A 17 -7.34 -9.67 4.56
N LEU A 18 -6.41 -8.79 4.94
CA LEU A 18 -5.74 -7.88 4.02
C LEU A 18 -5.00 -8.64 2.90
N ARG A 19 -4.33 -9.75 3.23
CA ARG A 19 -3.68 -10.61 2.24
C ARG A 19 -4.69 -11.17 1.25
N SER A 20 -5.82 -11.70 1.72
CA SER A 20 -6.87 -12.23 0.83
C SER A 20 -7.38 -11.15 -0.13
N LEU A 21 -7.77 -9.98 0.42
CA LEU A 21 -8.24 -8.85 -0.37
C LEU A 21 -7.21 -8.37 -1.39
N SER A 22 -5.93 -8.34 -1.02
CA SER A 22 -4.83 -7.94 -1.90
C SER A 22 -4.67 -8.91 -3.07
N LEU A 23 -4.70 -10.22 -2.81
CA LEU A 23 -4.59 -11.24 -3.85
C LEU A 23 -5.78 -11.21 -4.80
N ASP A 24 -7.00 -11.07 -4.27
CA ASP A 24 -8.22 -10.96 -5.06
C ASP A 24 -8.20 -9.70 -5.95
N PHE A 25 -7.75 -8.56 -5.39
CA PHE A 25 -7.62 -7.32 -6.13
C PHE A 25 -6.62 -7.42 -7.28
N LEU A 26 -5.41 -7.95 -7.01
CA LEU A 26 -4.35 -8.11 -8.01
C LEU A 26 -4.72 -9.09 -9.12
N SER A 27 -5.39 -10.20 -8.75
CA SER A 27 -5.90 -11.18 -9.70
C SER A 27 -7.01 -10.57 -10.57
N GLY A 28 -7.99 -9.90 -9.95
CA GLY A 28 -9.10 -9.26 -10.67
C GLY A 28 -8.65 -8.14 -11.61
N ALA A 29 -7.60 -7.39 -11.26
CA ALA A 29 -7.03 -6.36 -12.14
C ALA A 29 -6.54 -6.92 -13.49
N GLN A 30 -6.22 -8.21 -13.57
CA GLN A 30 -5.80 -8.86 -14.82
C GLN A 30 -6.90 -8.97 -15.86
N THR A 31 -8.18 -8.86 -15.50
CA THR A 31 -9.32 -9.00 -16.45
C THR A 31 -10.38 -7.89 -16.33
N ALA A 32 -10.50 -7.22 -15.19
CA ALA A 32 -11.48 -6.16 -14.95
C ALA A 32 -11.29 -4.89 -15.81
N ALA A 33 -12.33 -4.05 -15.88
CA ALA A 33 -12.22 -2.70 -16.42
C ALA A 33 -11.16 -1.90 -15.63
N ALA A 34 -10.40 -1.06 -16.34
CA ALA A 34 -9.27 -0.33 -15.77
C ALA A 34 -9.69 0.78 -14.79
N ILE A 35 -10.88 1.34 -15.01
CA ILE A 35 -11.50 2.41 -14.22
C ILE A 35 -12.98 2.10 -14.05
N ASP A 36 -13.53 2.50 -12.91
CA ASP A 36 -14.97 2.52 -12.70
C ASP A 36 -15.56 3.76 -13.40
N THR A 37 -16.56 3.54 -14.26
CA THR A 37 -17.24 4.58 -15.02
C THR A 37 -18.68 4.81 -14.56
N ARG A 38 -19.13 4.10 -13.51
CA ARG A 38 -20.43 4.34 -12.90
C ARG A 38 -20.48 5.76 -12.35
N SER A 39 -21.63 6.40 -12.52
CA SER A 39 -21.92 7.74 -12.00
C SER A 39 -22.38 7.72 -10.54
N ASP A 40 -22.18 6.61 -9.84
CA ASP A 40 -22.56 6.50 -8.44
C ASP A 40 -21.72 7.48 -7.62
N VAL A 41 -22.39 8.45 -7.01
CA VAL A 41 -21.71 9.39 -6.12
C VAL A 41 -21.29 8.60 -4.90
N VAL A 42 -19.99 8.32 -4.77
CA VAL A 42 -19.41 7.91 -3.49
C VAL A 42 -19.75 9.01 -2.51
N THR A 43 -20.77 8.79 -1.69
CA THR A 43 -21.20 9.77 -0.70
C THR A 43 -20.04 9.92 0.26
N GLN A 44 -19.52 11.13 0.44
CA GLN A 44 -18.53 11.38 1.49
C GLN A 44 -19.24 11.37 2.83
N GLN A 45 -18.62 10.76 3.82
CA GLN A 45 -19.11 10.90 5.19
C GLN A 45 -18.87 12.35 5.64
N ALA A 46 -19.94 13.02 6.09
CA ALA A 46 -19.88 14.43 6.47
C ALA A 46 -19.30 14.64 7.87
N GLU A 47 -19.49 13.68 8.78
CA GLU A 47 -19.14 13.80 10.20
C GLU A 47 -18.23 12.66 10.66
N MET A 48 -17.23 12.99 11.48
CA MET A 48 -16.35 12.00 12.09
C MET A 48 -17.07 11.31 13.25
N PRO A 49 -17.08 9.96 13.33
CA PRO A 49 -17.69 9.25 14.46
C PRO A 49 -16.99 9.58 15.79
N GLU A 50 -17.75 9.66 16.88
CA GLU A 50 -17.21 9.84 18.24
C GLU A 50 -16.47 8.58 18.73
N GLU A 51 -16.87 7.41 18.26
CA GLU A 51 -16.24 6.12 18.57
C GLU A 51 -15.64 5.51 17.29
N GLY A 52 -14.39 5.05 17.37
CA GLY A 52 -13.76 4.35 16.24
C GLY A 52 -14.27 2.91 16.09
N LEU A 53 -14.25 2.42 14.84
CA LEU A 53 -14.79 1.11 14.46
C LEU A 53 -13.90 -0.08 14.90
N GLY A 54 -12.61 0.16 15.13
CA GLY A 54 -11.59 -0.87 15.26
C GLY A 54 -11.13 -1.44 13.91
N CYS A 55 -9.95 -2.06 13.87
CA CYS A 55 -9.21 -2.33 12.64
C CYS A 55 -9.94 -3.23 11.63
N LEU A 56 -10.54 -4.34 12.09
CA LEU A 56 -11.23 -5.30 11.22
C LEU A 56 -12.49 -4.70 10.60
N GLU A 57 -13.27 -3.99 11.41
CA GLU A 57 -14.51 -3.36 10.96
C GLU A 57 -14.22 -2.15 10.07
N ALA A 58 -13.15 -1.40 10.37
CA ALA A 58 -12.66 -0.34 9.50
C ALA A 58 -12.24 -0.88 8.13
N LEU A 59 -11.47 -1.99 8.08
CA LEU A 59 -11.08 -2.64 6.82
C LEU A 59 -12.31 -3.10 6.02
N ARG A 60 -13.27 -3.75 6.69
CA ARG A 60 -14.51 -4.24 6.09
C ARG A 60 -15.32 -3.08 5.50
N THR A 61 -15.55 -2.04 6.29
CA THR A 61 -16.31 -0.86 5.89
C THR A 61 -15.63 -0.13 4.73
N TYR A 62 -14.31 0.02 4.78
CA TYR A 62 -13.53 0.59 3.70
C TYR A 62 -13.70 -0.19 2.40
N TRP A 63 -13.48 -1.51 2.45
CA TRP A 63 -13.51 -2.34 1.26
C TRP A 63 -14.92 -2.39 0.64
N GLN A 64 -15.97 -2.51 1.45
CA GLN A 64 -17.35 -2.49 0.96
C GLN A 64 -17.74 -1.19 0.26
N ARG A 65 -17.21 -0.06 0.74
CA ARG A 65 -17.59 1.26 0.22
C ARG A 65 -16.73 1.72 -0.95
N TYR A 66 -15.46 1.35 -0.98
CA TYR A 66 -14.48 1.97 -1.88
C TYR A 66 -13.78 0.99 -2.83
N ALA A 67 -13.86 -0.33 -2.63
CA ALA A 67 -13.11 -1.31 -3.45
C ALA A 67 -13.39 -1.17 -4.96
N ASP A 68 -14.64 -0.88 -5.28
CA ASP A 68 -15.16 -0.72 -6.62
C ASP A 68 -14.65 0.54 -7.32
N GLY A 69 -14.45 1.63 -6.56
CA GLY A 69 -13.96 2.91 -7.08
C GLY A 69 -12.44 2.95 -7.31
N HIS A 70 -11.70 1.94 -6.86
CA HIS A 70 -10.27 1.86 -7.12
C HIS A 70 -9.98 1.52 -8.58
N SER A 71 -9.19 2.37 -9.23
CA SER A 71 -8.63 2.05 -10.54
C SER A 71 -7.83 0.76 -10.49
N ARG A 72 -7.95 -0.07 -11.53
CA ARG A 72 -7.18 -1.31 -11.70
C ARG A 72 -5.84 -1.03 -12.40
N SER A 73 -5.11 -0.01 -11.93
CA SER A 73 -3.83 0.44 -12.50
C SER A 73 -2.67 -0.54 -12.32
N THR A 74 -2.85 -1.55 -11.47
CA THR A 74 -1.93 -2.69 -11.35
C THR A 74 -2.10 -3.72 -12.47
N GLY A 75 -3.17 -3.62 -13.27
CA GLY A 75 -3.47 -4.50 -14.38
C GLY A 75 -2.96 -3.99 -15.75
N PRO A 76 -2.90 -4.87 -16.76
CA PRO A 76 -2.28 -4.57 -18.06
C PRO A 76 -3.10 -3.66 -18.98
N ARG A 77 -4.31 -3.25 -18.54
CA ARG A 77 -5.27 -2.46 -19.35
C ARG A 77 -5.38 -1.00 -18.91
N TYR A 78 -4.59 -0.56 -17.94
CA TYR A 78 -4.60 0.84 -17.50
C TYR A 78 -3.51 1.62 -18.25
N TYR A 79 -3.94 2.52 -19.14
CA TYR A 79 -3.05 3.33 -19.98
C TYR A 79 -3.11 4.84 -19.66
N GLY A 80 -3.67 5.21 -18.51
CA GLY A 80 -3.75 6.59 -18.07
C GLY A 80 -2.54 7.00 -17.25
N PHE A 81 -2.02 8.21 -17.45
CA PHE A 81 -0.96 8.81 -16.62
C PHE A 81 0.33 7.96 -16.49
N VAL A 82 1.19 8.31 -15.54
CA VAL A 82 2.37 7.53 -15.13
C VAL A 82 2.05 6.93 -13.76
N THR A 83 1.20 5.90 -13.74
CA THR A 83 0.66 5.33 -12.50
C THR A 83 0.49 3.82 -12.62
N GLY A 84 0.86 3.10 -11.56
CA GLY A 84 0.65 1.66 -11.46
C GLY A 84 1.87 0.83 -11.87
N GLY A 85 1.64 -0.46 -12.12
CA GLY A 85 2.71 -1.40 -12.50
C GLY A 85 3.65 -1.82 -11.37
N VAL A 86 3.22 -1.77 -10.10
CA VAL A 86 4.02 -2.24 -8.97
C VAL A 86 4.50 -3.66 -9.21
N THR A 87 5.80 -3.91 -9.02
CA THR A 87 6.36 -5.26 -9.14
C THR A 87 6.06 -6.04 -7.85
N PRO A 88 6.00 -7.38 -7.90
CA PRO A 88 5.83 -8.19 -6.69
C PRO A 88 6.91 -7.93 -5.62
N ALA A 89 8.15 -7.65 -6.05
CA ALA A 89 9.25 -7.32 -5.14
C ALA A 89 9.05 -5.95 -4.46
N ALA A 90 8.60 -4.93 -5.20
CA ALA A 90 8.31 -3.62 -4.63
C ALA A 90 7.14 -3.69 -3.62
N LEU A 91 6.06 -4.40 -3.96
CA LEU A 91 4.92 -4.60 -3.05
C LEU A 91 5.33 -5.30 -1.75
N ALA A 92 6.13 -6.37 -1.85
CA ALA A 92 6.65 -7.06 -0.67
C ALA A 92 7.59 -6.17 0.15
N GLY A 93 8.37 -5.31 -0.51
CA GLY A 93 9.21 -4.30 0.13
C GLY A 93 8.39 -3.31 0.97
N ASP A 94 7.31 -2.75 0.41
CA ASP A 94 6.44 -1.80 1.14
C ASP A 94 5.79 -2.44 2.37
N TRP A 95 5.38 -3.70 2.27
CA TRP A 95 4.87 -4.47 3.42
C TRP A 95 5.95 -4.62 4.50
N LEU A 96 7.17 -5.00 4.11
CA LEU A 96 8.26 -5.19 5.04
C LEU A 96 8.68 -3.87 5.71
N VAL A 97 8.77 -2.78 4.96
CA VAL A 97 9.12 -1.46 5.50
C VAL A 97 8.08 -0.99 6.52
N SER A 98 6.79 -1.21 6.24
CA SER A 98 5.70 -0.86 7.16
C SER A 98 5.75 -1.70 8.45
N VAL A 99 6.16 -2.96 8.38
CA VAL A 99 6.35 -3.83 9.57
C VAL A 99 7.56 -3.40 10.40
N LEU A 100 8.65 -3.00 9.75
CA LEU A 100 9.87 -2.59 10.44
C LEU A 100 9.72 -1.21 11.10
N ASP A 101 8.92 -0.31 10.52
CA ASP A 101 8.59 1.02 11.05
C ASP A 101 9.83 1.82 11.51
N GLN A 102 10.86 1.83 10.66
CA GLN A 102 12.15 2.46 10.97
C GLN A 102 12.25 3.84 10.33
N ASN A 103 12.63 4.83 11.13
CA ASN A 103 12.95 6.17 10.62
C ASN A 103 14.37 6.20 10.02
N VAL A 104 14.48 6.64 8.75
CA VAL A 104 15.73 6.70 7.98
C VAL A 104 16.43 8.06 8.11
N ALA A 105 16.34 8.72 9.27
CA ALA A 105 16.97 10.02 9.48
C ALA A 105 18.50 9.94 9.62
N THR A 106 19.01 8.89 10.28
CA THR A 106 20.45 8.73 10.50
C THR A 106 20.87 7.27 10.55
N GLU A 107 22.09 6.97 10.09
CA GLU A 107 22.72 5.64 10.18
C GLU A 107 22.94 5.15 11.62
N ARG A 108 22.87 6.05 12.61
CA ARG A 108 23.04 5.69 14.02
C ARG A 108 21.81 5.00 14.62
N HIS A 109 20.63 5.22 14.03
CA HIS A 109 19.36 4.74 14.58
C HIS A 109 18.76 3.58 13.79
N SER A 110 19.12 3.41 12.51
CA SER A 110 18.64 2.30 11.70
C SER A 110 19.64 1.91 10.62
N ILE A 111 19.73 0.60 10.35
CA ILE A 111 20.47 0.07 9.20
C ILE A 111 19.83 0.46 7.86
N ALA A 112 18.57 0.93 7.86
CA ALA A 112 17.86 1.35 6.66
C ALA A 112 18.63 2.42 5.87
N ALA A 113 19.30 3.36 6.54
CA ALA A 113 20.08 4.41 5.87
C ALA A 113 21.30 3.83 5.12
N PHE A 114 21.93 2.79 5.66
CA PHE A 114 23.01 2.09 4.98
C PHE A 114 22.50 1.32 3.75
N ILE A 115 21.35 0.66 3.87
CA ILE A 115 20.71 -0.05 2.75
C ILE A 115 20.36 0.93 1.63
N GLU A 116 19.80 2.10 1.97
CA GLU A 116 19.50 3.16 1.01
C GLU A 116 20.77 3.65 0.29
N ALA A 117 21.84 3.95 1.03
CA ALA A 117 23.13 4.36 0.44
C ALA A 117 23.72 3.30 -0.50
N GLN A 118 23.58 2.01 -0.16
CA GLN A 118 23.98 0.91 -1.03
C GLN A 118 23.17 0.88 -2.33
N VAL A 119 21.84 1.05 -2.25
CA VAL A 119 20.97 1.08 -3.45
C VAL A 119 21.30 2.29 -4.33
N LEU A 120 21.56 3.46 -3.75
CA LEU A 120 22.00 4.65 -4.50
C LEU A 120 23.30 4.39 -5.26
N THR A 121 24.24 3.67 -4.64
CA THR A 121 25.49 3.25 -5.30
C THR A 121 25.19 2.33 -6.49
N PHE A 122 24.30 1.35 -6.34
CA PHE A 122 23.90 0.46 -7.43
C PHE A 122 23.23 1.20 -8.58
N ILE A 123 22.31 2.11 -8.28
CA ILE A 123 21.62 2.93 -9.29
C ILE A 123 22.62 3.84 -10.02
N SER A 124 23.53 4.49 -9.28
CA SER A 124 24.57 5.35 -9.88
C SER A 124 25.45 4.58 -10.84
N ASN A 125 25.85 3.36 -10.47
CA ASN A 125 26.63 2.46 -11.33
C ASN A 125 25.83 1.99 -12.55
N LEU A 126 24.55 1.61 -12.37
CA LEU A 126 23.66 1.20 -13.44
C LEU A 126 23.47 2.31 -14.49
N LEU A 127 23.33 3.54 -14.02
CA LEU A 127 23.19 4.74 -14.86
C LEU A 127 24.53 5.29 -15.36
N LYS A 128 25.66 4.70 -14.96
CA LYS A 128 27.03 5.13 -15.31
C LYS A 128 27.32 6.59 -14.97
N LEU A 129 26.86 7.04 -13.80
CA LEU A 129 27.12 8.40 -13.34
C LEU A 129 28.60 8.60 -12.97
N PRO A 130 29.15 9.84 -13.11
CA PRO A 130 30.52 10.14 -12.71
C PRO A 130 30.71 9.97 -11.19
N ALA A 131 31.82 9.32 -10.80
CA ALA A 131 32.16 9.19 -9.39
C ALA A 131 32.54 10.54 -8.76
N GLY A 132 32.11 10.78 -7.52
CA GLY A 132 32.48 11.95 -6.73
C GLY A 132 31.78 13.26 -7.10
N LEU A 133 30.74 13.21 -7.94
CA LEU A 133 29.93 14.39 -8.31
C LEU A 133 28.67 14.56 -7.43
N PHE A 134 28.29 13.51 -6.70
CA PHE A 134 27.07 13.40 -5.88
C PHE A 134 27.42 12.79 -4.53
#